data_AF-A0A4U6XMY6-F1
#
_entry.id   AF-A0A4U6XMY6-F1
#
_cell.length_a   1.000
_cell.length_b   1.000
_cell.length_c   1.000
_cell.angle_alpha   90.00
_cell.angle_beta   90.00
_cell.angle_gamma   90.00
#
_symmetry.space_group_name_H-M   'P 1'
#
loop_
_entity.id
_entity.type
_entity.pdbx_description
1 polymer ?
#
loop_
_entity_poly.entity_id
_entity_poly.type
_entity_poly.pdbx_seq_one_letter_code
_entity_poly.pdbx_strand_id
1 'polypeptide(L)'
;MKFSVVLATLAAVASAAPIKDVSSAGNKIQKRAAVFTAKTFDEISISGGKAGTAKEDALAKFAGLPEDLTTVDKADIDFLNNVNKIANQAERGAYNKEIAGSTPGEAVLELQRGKTQNKVAKLTVSVMALNIKKAQGEDVTAKLEEETKKLEKNIALDVAEAGKPATALKFTASTDNPQLTEVPKDEALATKAGDIVKQSIAAAGGAQNTAGKGDGKGDGKGDGKGDGKDGKGDGNGSGNGSGKGGGKAVGKATGKATGKATGKATGKDEGKPKAKAVAVADDDEDDE
;
A
#
# COMPACT_ATOMS: atom_id res chain seq x y z
N MET A 1 54.06 -66.33 -26.41
CA MET A 1 54.71 -65.00 -26.39
C MET A 1 53.75 -64.05 -25.68
N LYS A 2 54.04 -63.72 -24.42
CA LYS A 2 54.69 -62.47 -23.97
C LYS A 2 53.73 -61.26 -24.00
N PHE A 3 53.23 -60.92 -22.80
CA PHE A 3 52.96 -59.59 -22.19
C PHE A 3 52.11 -58.56 -22.99
N SER A 4 51.23 -57.74 -22.42
CA SER A 4 51.36 -56.94 -21.21
C SER A 4 50.01 -56.49 -20.65
N VAL A 5 49.93 -56.54 -19.32
CA VAL A 5 49.02 -55.77 -18.46
C VAL A 5 49.41 -54.29 -18.54
N VAL A 6 48.44 -53.38 -18.72
CA VAL A 6 48.61 -51.96 -18.39
C VAL A 6 47.62 -51.61 -17.30
N LEU A 7 48.18 -51.51 -16.09
CA LEU A 7 47.53 -51.06 -14.87
C LEU A 7 47.58 -49.52 -14.89
N ALA A 8 46.46 -48.86 -15.19
CA ALA A 8 46.34 -47.41 -15.07
C ALA A 8 45.83 -47.06 -13.67
N THR A 9 46.75 -46.56 -12.83
CA THR A 9 46.51 -46.04 -11.49
C THR A 9 45.65 -44.78 -11.56
N LEU A 10 44.42 -44.83 -11.03
CA LEU A 10 43.57 -43.66 -10.83
C LEU A 10 43.93 -43.03 -9.48
N ALA A 11 44.63 -41.89 -9.52
CA ALA A 11 44.95 -41.09 -8.35
C ALA A 11 43.66 -40.44 -7.80
N ALA A 12 43.28 -40.80 -6.57
CA ALA A 12 42.22 -40.13 -5.83
C ALA A 12 42.71 -38.75 -5.35
N VAL A 13 42.20 -37.69 -5.97
CA VAL A 13 42.34 -36.33 -5.45
C VAL A 13 41.33 -36.15 -4.32
N ALA A 14 41.81 -36.17 -3.08
CA ALA A 14 41.05 -35.74 -1.93
C ALA A 14 40.93 -34.21 -1.94
N SER A 15 39.87 -33.67 -2.53
CA SER A 15 39.48 -32.28 -2.32
C SER A 15 38.87 -32.17 -0.92
N ALA A 16 39.69 -31.73 0.05
CA ALA A 16 39.21 -31.28 1.35
C ALA A 16 38.33 -30.04 1.15
N ALA A 17 37.01 -30.25 1.10
CA ALA A 17 36.07 -29.14 1.23
C ALA A 17 36.14 -28.61 2.67
N PRO A 18 36.22 -27.29 2.88
CA PRO A 18 36.11 -26.74 4.23
C PRO A 18 34.71 -27.06 4.75
N ILE A 19 34.66 -27.96 5.74
CA ILE A 19 33.49 -28.16 6.59
C ILE A 19 33.29 -26.81 7.28
N LYS A 20 32.27 -26.07 6.83
CA LYS A 20 31.80 -24.89 7.56
C LYS A 20 31.36 -25.40 8.93
N ASP A 21 32.10 -24.99 9.93
CA ASP A 21 31.80 -25.17 11.34
C ASP A 21 30.37 -24.65 11.59
N VAL A 22 29.42 -25.57 11.73
CA VAL A 22 28.04 -25.28 12.13
C VAL A 22 27.93 -25.51 13.63
N SER A 23 28.81 -24.86 14.39
CA SER A 23 28.67 -24.84 15.84
C SER A 23 29.07 -23.46 16.38
N SER A 24 28.16 -22.89 17.17
CA SER A 24 28.34 -21.65 17.94
C SER A 24 28.15 -20.31 17.20
N ALA A 25 26.92 -20.01 16.80
CA ALA A 25 26.38 -18.65 16.86
C ALA A 25 24.86 -18.75 16.95
N GLY A 26 24.28 -18.43 18.13
CA GLY A 26 22.84 -18.56 18.38
C GLY A 26 22.00 -17.92 17.27
N ASN A 27 20.86 -18.55 16.94
CA ASN A 27 19.84 -18.16 15.95
C ASN A 27 19.84 -16.68 15.52
N LYS A 28 20.84 -16.25 14.76
CA LYS A 28 20.73 -15.07 13.92
C LYS A 28 20.02 -15.60 12.70
N ILE A 29 18.71 -15.36 12.64
CA ILE A 29 17.91 -15.56 11.42
C ILE A 29 18.76 -14.98 10.28
N GLN A 30 19.22 -15.85 9.38
CA GLN A 30 19.98 -15.41 8.23
C GLN A 30 19.00 -14.61 7.36
N LYS A 31 19.07 -13.28 7.44
CA LYS A 31 18.26 -12.40 6.61
C LYS A 31 18.53 -12.73 5.15
N ARG A 32 17.46 -12.79 4.36
CA ARG A 32 17.56 -13.09 2.93
C ARG A 32 18.33 -11.97 2.23
N ALA A 33 18.99 -12.26 1.12
CA ALA A 33 19.50 -11.20 0.25
C ALA A 33 18.36 -10.31 -0.24
N ALA A 34 18.63 -9.01 -0.40
CA ALA A 34 17.67 -8.04 -0.91
C ALA A 34 17.16 -8.45 -2.30
N VAL A 35 15.86 -8.24 -2.54
CA VAL A 35 15.21 -8.56 -3.82
C VAL A 35 15.11 -7.36 -4.73
N PHE A 36 15.08 -6.16 -4.16
CA PHE A 36 15.05 -4.92 -4.92
C PHE A 36 16.46 -4.40 -5.17
N THR A 37 16.65 -3.85 -6.37
CA THR A 37 17.86 -3.12 -6.77
C THR A 37 17.50 -1.67 -7.03
N ALA A 38 18.52 -0.82 -7.14
CA ALA A 38 18.43 0.53 -7.68
C ALA A 38 17.44 0.65 -8.85
N LYS A 39 16.54 1.64 -8.78
CA LYS A 39 15.65 2.03 -9.86
C LYS A 39 15.50 3.54 -9.94
N THR A 40 15.28 4.03 -11.15
CA THR A 40 14.84 5.40 -11.41
C THR A 40 13.34 5.56 -11.15
N PHE A 41 12.87 6.80 -10.98
CA PHE A 41 11.44 7.08 -10.90
C PHE A 41 10.67 6.59 -12.13
N ASP A 42 11.22 6.74 -13.33
CA ASP A 42 10.55 6.30 -14.55
C ASP A 42 10.36 4.77 -14.58
N GLU A 43 11.29 4.00 -14.01
CA GLU A 43 11.16 2.53 -13.91
C GLU A 43 10.11 2.09 -12.87
N ILE A 44 10.03 2.79 -11.74
CA ILE A 44 9.09 2.46 -10.65
C ILE A 44 7.70 3.09 -10.82
N SER A 45 7.54 4.05 -11.73
CA SER A 45 6.26 4.72 -11.94
C SER A 45 5.22 3.74 -12.51
N ILE A 46 3.99 3.89 -12.03
CA ILE A 46 2.78 3.26 -12.58
C ILE A 46 1.84 4.29 -13.21
N SER A 47 2.31 5.53 -13.35
CA SER A 47 1.48 6.61 -13.87
C SER A 47 1.34 6.51 -15.37
N GLY A 48 0.18 6.92 -15.91
CA GLY A 48 -0.11 6.97 -17.32
C GLY A 48 -1.19 5.98 -17.76
N GLY A 49 -1.40 5.90 -19.08
CA GLY A 49 -2.32 4.95 -19.69
C GLY A 49 -3.77 5.26 -19.35
N LYS A 50 -4.41 4.39 -18.57
CA LYS A 50 -5.81 4.53 -18.15
C LYS A 50 -5.89 4.44 -16.63
N ALA A 51 -6.76 5.23 -16.03
CA ALA A 51 -7.09 5.09 -14.62
C ALA A 51 -7.90 3.80 -14.37
N GLY A 52 -7.91 3.33 -13.13
CA GLY A 52 -8.74 2.23 -12.63
C GLY A 52 -7.99 0.95 -12.27
N THR A 53 -6.69 0.86 -12.56
CA THR A 53 -5.84 -0.32 -12.32
C THR A 53 -4.66 -0.05 -11.38
N ALA A 54 -4.60 1.13 -10.76
CA ALA A 54 -3.40 1.57 -10.05
C ALA A 54 -2.99 0.64 -8.89
N LYS A 55 -3.96 -0.03 -8.25
CA LYS A 55 -3.68 -0.97 -7.16
C LYS A 55 -2.94 -2.20 -7.71
N GLU A 56 -3.48 -2.80 -8.76
CA GLU A 56 -2.94 -3.99 -9.40
C GLU A 56 -1.56 -3.68 -10.00
N ASP A 57 -1.43 -2.52 -10.64
CA ASP A 57 -0.16 -2.07 -11.21
C ASP A 57 0.90 -1.83 -10.14
N ALA A 58 0.54 -1.23 -8.99
CA ALA A 58 1.45 -1.06 -7.86
C ALA A 58 1.92 -2.40 -7.28
N LEU A 59 1.00 -3.34 -7.07
CA LEU A 59 1.32 -4.67 -6.53
C LEU A 59 2.23 -5.45 -7.48
N ALA A 60 1.97 -5.38 -8.78
CA ALA A 60 2.82 -6.00 -9.79
C ALA A 60 4.21 -5.35 -9.84
N LYS A 61 4.27 -4.01 -9.77
CA LYS A 61 5.53 -3.23 -9.85
C LYS A 61 6.46 -3.51 -8.68
N PHE A 62 5.92 -3.71 -7.49
CA PHE A 62 6.69 -3.93 -6.25
C PHE A 62 6.58 -5.38 -5.73
N ALA A 63 6.30 -6.35 -6.61
CA ALA A 63 6.34 -7.76 -6.26
C ALA A 63 7.78 -8.26 -6.01
N GLY A 64 7.92 -9.41 -5.37
CA GLY A 64 9.20 -10.11 -5.21
C GLY A 64 9.68 -10.28 -3.77
N LEU A 65 9.02 -9.63 -2.80
CA LEU A 65 9.26 -9.90 -1.38
C LEU A 65 8.93 -11.35 -1.01
N PRO A 66 9.65 -11.95 -0.04
CA PRO A 66 9.31 -13.26 0.49
C PRO A 66 7.97 -13.23 1.24
N GLU A 67 7.29 -14.37 1.32
CA GLU A 67 6.06 -14.52 2.12
C GLU A 67 6.34 -14.29 3.61
N ASP A 68 7.48 -14.78 4.12
CA ASP A 68 7.94 -14.52 5.48
C ASP A 68 8.62 -13.15 5.57
N LEU A 69 7.83 -12.14 5.96
CA LEU A 69 8.26 -10.76 6.10
C LEU A 69 9.30 -10.55 7.23
N THR A 70 9.45 -11.51 8.16
CA THR A 70 10.47 -11.40 9.23
C THR A 70 11.89 -11.51 8.68
N THR A 71 12.04 -12.13 7.50
CA THR A 71 13.34 -12.40 6.85
C THR A 71 13.79 -11.32 5.87
N VAL A 72 12.94 -10.33 5.60
CA VAL A 72 13.20 -9.26 4.62
C VAL A 72 14.43 -8.44 5.01
N ASP A 73 15.29 -8.19 4.03
CA ASP A 73 16.52 -7.41 4.24
C ASP A 73 16.22 -5.94 4.50
N LYS A 74 17.10 -5.27 5.24
CA LYS A 74 16.99 -3.83 5.47
C LYS A 74 17.06 -3.05 4.15
N ALA A 75 17.85 -3.51 3.18
CA ALA A 75 17.97 -2.84 1.88
C ALA A 75 16.64 -2.82 1.10
N ASP A 76 15.80 -3.84 1.23
CA ASP A 76 14.45 -3.81 0.63
C ASP A 76 13.55 -2.78 1.31
N ILE A 77 13.63 -2.67 2.65
CA ILE A 77 12.92 -1.63 3.41
C ILE A 77 13.40 -0.23 3.00
N ASP A 78 14.71 -0.04 2.81
CA ASP A 78 15.30 1.22 2.37
C ASP A 78 14.87 1.56 0.94
N PHE A 79 14.84 0.58 0.03
CA PHE A 79 14.31 0.73 -1.31
C PHE A 79 12.85 1.22 -1.29
N LEU A 80 11.97 0.55 -0.55
CA LEU A 80 10.55 0.93 -0.44
C LEU A 80 10.37 2.34 0.13
N ASN A 81 11.15 2.71 1.16
CA ASN A 81 11.14 4.07 1.71
C ASN A 81 11.65 5.10 0.70
N ASN A 82 12.65 4.75 -0.12
CA ASN A 82 13.16 5.65 -1.14
C ASN A 82 12.18 5.81 -2.31
N VAL A 83 11.45 4.76 -2.70
CA VAL A 83 10.31 4.84 -3.62
C VAL A 83 9.27 5.83 -3.10
N ASN A 84 8.88 5.74 -1.82
CA ASN A 84 7.93 6.67 -1.21
C ASN A 84 8.41 8.13 -1.31
N LYS A 85 9.69 8.38 -0.99
CA LYS A 85 10.31 9.71 -1.06
C LYS A 85 10.29 10.27 -2.47
N ILE A 86 10.76 9.51 -3.47
CA ILE A 86 10.83 10.01 -4.85
C ILE A 86 9.44 10.21 -5.46
N ALA A 87 8.46 9.36 -5.11
CA ALA A 87 7.07 9.56 -5.52
C ALA A 87 6.46 10.83 -4.91
N ASN A 88 6.82 11.16 -3.66
CA ASN A 88 6.43 12.41 -3.02
C ASN A 88 7.12 13.64 -3.66
N GLN A 89 8.39 13.51 -4.05
CA GLN A 89 9.11 14.55 -4.79
C GLN A 89 8.52 14.76 -6.18
N ALA A 90 8.21 13.69 -6.93
CA ALA A 90 7.55 13.77 -8.24
C ALA A 90 6.17 14.42 -8.13
N GLU A 91 5.41 14.14 -7.06
CA GLU A 91 4.14 14.83 -6.80
C GLU A 91 4.33 16.36 -6.73
N ARG A 92 5.40 16.83 -6.09
CA ARG A 92 5.70 18.26 -5.92
C ARG A 92 6.34 18.87 -7.17
N GLY A 93 7.39 18.26 -7.68
CA GLY A 93 8.27 18.81 -8.70
C GLY A 93 7.83 18.56 -10.14
N ALA A 94 7.05 17.50 -10.38
CA ALA A 94 6.48 17.21 -11.68
C ALA A 94 4.98 17.54 -11.70
N TYR A 95 4.14 16.80 -10.97
CA TYR A 95 2.69 16.91 -11.10
C TYR A 95 2.12 18.24 -10.64
N ASN A 96 2.42 18.70 -9.42
CA ASN A 96 1.91 19.99 -8.95
C ASN A 96 2.40 21.14 -9.82
N LYS A 97 3.67 21.09 -10.25
CA LYS A 97 4.25 22.09 -11.13
C LYS A 97 3.53 22.16 -12.48
N GLU A 98 3.33 21.02 -13.13
CA GLU A 98 2.67 20.94 -14.43
C GLU A 98 1.21 21.38 -14.35
N ILE A 99 0.48 20.86 -13.37
CA ILE A 99 -0.94 21.21 -13.16
C ILE A 99 -1.09 22.71 -12.87
N ALA A 100 -0.24 23.30 -12.01
CA ALA A 100 -0.31 24.72 -11.68
C ALA A 100 0.05 25.65 -12.86
N GLY A 101 0.77 25.12 -13.86
CA GLY A 101 1.11 25.82 -15.11
C GLY A 101 0.09 25.63 -16.23
N SER A 102 -0.85 24.70 -16.07
CA SER A 102 -1.78 24.30 -17.12
C SER A 102 -3.06 25.15 -17.15
N THR A 103 -3.67 25.27 -18.32
CA THR A 103 -5.03 25.79 -18.48
C THR A 103 -6.04 24.76 -17.98
N PRO A 104 -7.09 25.15 -17.24
CA PRO A 104 -8.13 24.23 -16.81
C PRO A 104 -8.80 23.48 -17.97
N GLY A 105 -9.03 22.19 -17.81
CA GLY A 105 -9.66 21.33 -18.82
C GLY A 105 -9.30 19.85 -18.67
N GLU A 106 -9.67 19.05 -19.66
CA GLU A 106 -9.48 17.58 -19.60
C GLU A 106 -8.00 17.19 -19.43
N ALA A 107 -7.07 17.90 -20.06
CA ALA A 107 -5.63 17.64 -19.91
C ALA A 107 -5.15 17.73 -18.44
N VAL A 108 -5.71 18.65 -17.66
CA VAL A 108 -5.45 18.74 -16.21
C VAL A 108 -6.03 17.55 -15.47
N LEU A 109 -7.20 17.05 -15.87
CA LEU A 109 -7.79 15.87 -15.27
C LEU A 109 -6.98 14.61 -15.60
N GLU A 110 -6.41 14.50 -16.80
CA GLU A 110 -5.47 13.42 -17.16
C GLU A 110 -4.21 13.46 -16.30
N LEU A 111 -3.63 14.64 -16.07
CA LEU A 111 -2.51 14.84 -15.14
C LEU A 111 -2.89 14.48 -13.70
N GLN A 112 -4.10 14.85 -13.28
CA GLN A 112 -4.61 14.53 -11.94
C GLN A 112 -4.79 13.02 -11.75
N ARG A 113 -5.22 12.29 -12.78
CA ARG A 113 -5.30 10.81 -12.76
C ARG A 113 -3.91 10.18 -12.69
N GLY A 114 -2.94 10.66 -13.47
CA GLY A 114 -1.54 10.25 -13.35
C GLY A 114 -0.96 10.49 -11.96
N LYS A 115 -1.27 11.65 -11.36
CA LYS A 115 -0.91 11.97 -9.97
C LYS A 115 -1.57 11.02 -8.97
N THR A 116 -2.82 10.62 -9.17
CA THR A 116 -3.52 9.63 -8.32
C THR A 116 -2.84 8.27 -8.39
N GLN A 117 -2.48 7.79 -9.59
CA GLN A 117 -1.71 6.55 -9.76
C GLN A 117 -0.37 6.61 -9.01
N ASN A 118 0.39 7.72 -9.14
CA ASN A 118 1.61 7.92 -8.35
C ASN A 118 1.36 7.87 -6.83
N LYS A 119 0.24 8.42 -6.35
CA LYS A 119 -0.14 8.33 -4.92
C LYS A 119 -0.44 6.90 -4.49
N VAL A 120 -1.11 6.11 -5.32
CA VAL A 120 -1.37 4.70 -5.04
C VAL A 120 -0.07 3.91 -4.92
N ALA A 121 0.88 4.09 -5.85
CA ALA A 121 2.21 3.47 -5.74
C ALA A 121 2.94 3.89 -4.45
N LYS A 122 2.99 5.20 -4.16
CA LYS A 122 3.60 5.77 -2.94
C LYS A 122 3.07 5.13 -1.66
N LEU A 123 1.75 5.03 -1.53
CA LEU A 123 1.09 4.51 -0.34
C LEU A 123 1.14 2.98 -0.27
N THR A 124 1.19 2.29 -1.42
CA THR A 124 1.39 0.84 -1.47
C THR A 124 2.75 0.47 -0.88
N VAL A 125 3.83 1.13 -1.30
CA VAL A 125 5.15 0.87 -0.73
C VAL A 125 5.26 1.30 0.75
N SER A 126 4.55 2.36 1.19
CA SER A 126 4.44 2.71 2.61
C SER A 126 3.86 1.53 3.40
N VAL A 127 2.71 1.01 2.96
CA VAL A 127 1.99 -0.07 3.65
C VAL A 127 2.81 -1.37 3.64
N MET A 128 3.50 -1.69 2.54
CA MET A 128 4.41 -2.83 2.48
C MET A 128 5.56 -2.70 3.49
N ALA A 129 6.23 -1.55 3.54
CA ALA A 129 7.32 -1.31 4.49
C ALA A 129 6.83 -1.38 5.95
N LEU A 130 5.63 -0.86 6.24
CA LEU A 130 5.03 -0.95 7.58
C LEU A 130 4.66 -2.39 7.95
N ASN A 131 4.13 -3.19 7.01
CA ASN A 131 3.86 -4.61 7.27
C ASN A 131 5.14 -5.41 7.56
N ILE A 132 6.24 -5.11 6.86
CA ILE A 132 7.56 -5.70 7.15
C ILE A 132 8.00 -5.32 8.56
N LYS A 133 7.97 -4.04 8.91
CA LYS A 133 8.37 -3.55 10.25
C LYS A 133 7.54 -4.17 11.36
N LYS A 134 6.22 -4.29 11.16
CA LYS A 134 5.31 -4.98 12.08
C LYS A 134 5.71 -6.43 12.27
N ALA A 135 5.99 -7.15 11.19
CA ALA A 135 6.45 -8.54 11.25
C ALA A 135 7.81 -8.67 11.96
N GLN A 136 8.68 -7.67 11.83
CA GLN A 136 9.98 -7.59 12.50
C GLN A 136 9.90 -7.05 13.94
N GLY A 137 8.69 -6.89 14.49
CA GLY A 137 8.46 -6.56 15.90
C GLY A 137 8.36 -5.06 16.23
N GLU A 138 8.35 -4.17 15.24
CA GLU A 138 8.08 -2.74 15.47
C GLU A 138 6.58 -2.48 15.68
N ASP A 139 6.21 -1.67 16.68
CA ASP A 139 4.84 -1.18 16.82
C ASP A 139 4.58 -0.03 15.84
N VAL A 140 3.93 -0.36 14.74
CA VAL A 140 3.54 0.58 13.69
C VAL A 140 2.02 0.62 13.47
N THR A 141 1.24 0.10 14.42
CA THR A 141 -0.19 -0.16 14.24
C THR A 141 -0.96 1.09 13.82
N ALA A 142 -0.79 2.21 14.53
CA ALA A 142 -1.46 3.46 14.21
C ALA A 142 -1.07 4.01 12.82
N LYS A 143 0.23 3.94 12.47
CA LYS A 143 0.75 4.42 11.18
C LYS A 143 0.26 3.55 10.03
N LEU A 144 0.17 2.23 10.24
CA LEU A 144 -0.36 1.29 9.26
C LEU A 144 -1.83 1.56 8.98
N GLU A 145 -2.66 1.78 10.00
CA GLU A 145 -4.08 2.13 9.80
C GLU A 145 -4.25 3.46 9.04
N GLU A 146 -3.44 4.47 9.37
CA GLU A 146 -3.47 5.77 8.70
C GLU A 146 -3.11 5.66 7.22
N GLU A 147 -1.97 5.03 6.90
CA GLU A 147 -1.51 4.87 5.53
C GLU A 147 -2.44 3.96 4.72
N THR A 148 -3.04 2.93 5.34
CA THR A 148 -4.04 2.08 4.70
C THR A 148 -5.29 2.86 4.31
N LYS A 149 -5.83 3.71 5.20
CA LYS A 149 -6.99 4.57 4.87
C LYS A 149 -6.68 5.53 3.73
N LYS A 150 -5.48 6.11 3.71
CA LYS A 150 -5.03 6.97 2.61
C LYS A 150 -4.93 6.18 1.30
N LEU A 151 -4.38 4.96 1.34
CA LEU A 151 -4.26 4.09 0.18
C LEU A 151 -5.64 3.76 -0.40
N GLU A 152 -6.56 3.28 0.43
CA GLU A 152 -7.93 2.94 0.03
C GLU A 152 -8.67 4.13 -0.59
N LYS A 153 -8.53 5.33 -0.02
CA LYS A 153 -9.10 6.55 -0.59
C LYS A 153 -8.59 6.82 -2.01
N ASN A 154 -7.27 6.69 -2.25
CA ASN A 154 -6.71 6.98 -3.57
C ASN A 154 -7.01 5.86 -4.58
N ILE A 155 -7.10 4.60 -4.14
CA ILE A 155 -7.61 3.50 -4.97
C ILE A 155 -9.04 3.79 -5.41
N ALA A 156 -9.91 4.22 -4.49
CA ALA A 156 -11.29 4.57 -4.83
C ALA A 156 -11.37 5.73 -5.83
N LEU A 157 -10.49 6.73 -5.72
CA LEU A 157 -10.41 7.83 -6.68
C LEU A 157 -9.94 7.37 -8.07
N ASP A 158 -8.96 6.47 -8.13
CA ASP A 158 -8.50 5.88 -9.39
C ASP A 158 -9.60 5.05 -10.07
N VAL A 159 -10.26 4.17 -9.31
CA VAL A 159 -11.38 3.33 -9.77
C VAL A 159 -12.58 4.17 -10.22
N ALA A 160 -12.89 5.28 -9.54
CA ALA A 160 -13.98 6.17 -9.96
C ALA A 160 -13.74 6.79 -11.34
N GLU A 161 -12.49 6.87 -11.78
CA GLU A 161 -12.08 7.40 -13.07
C GLU A 161 -11.72 6.30 -14.08
N ALA A 162 -12.11 5.05 -13.81
CA ALA A 162 -11.71 3.89 -14.60
C ALA A 162 -11.92 4.07 -16.11
N GLY A 163 -10.92 3.68 -16.90
CA GLY A 163 -10.94 3.72 -18.36
C GLY A 163 -10.60 5.07 -18.99
N LYS A 164 -10.63 6.17 -18.21
CA LYS A 164 -10.25 7.51 -18.68
C LYS A 164 -8.74 7.64 -18.83
N PRO A 165 -8.24 8.45 -19.78
CA PRO A 165 -6.80 8.63 -19.99
C PRO A 165 -6.11 9.24 -18.77
N ALA A 166 -4.90 8.77 -18.48
CA ALA A 166 -4.02 9.32 -17.46
C ALA A 166 -2.67 9.69 -18.08
N THR A 167 -2.11 10.83 -17.66
CA THR A 167 -0.85 11.35 -18.21
C THR A 167 0.30 11.09 -17.24
N ALA A 168 1.31 10.35 -17.73
CA ALA A 168 2.55 10.14 -17.01
C ALA A 168 3.47 11.36 -17.17
N LEU A 169 4.08 11.80 -16.07
CA LEU A 169 5.18 12.75 -16.12
C LEU A 169 6.49 12.06 -15.79
N LYS A 170 7.56 12.50 -16.45
CA LYS A 170 8.93 12.09 -16.10
C LYS A 170 9.40 12.87 -14.89
N PHE A 171 10.22 12.23 -14.07
CA PHE A 171 10.90 12.89 -12.97
C PHE A 171 12.29 12.27 -12.79
N THR A 172 13.32 13.10 -12.85
CA THR A 172 14.68 12.62 -12.60
C THR A 172 14.81 12.37 -11.11
N ALA A 173 14.87 11.10 -10.71
CA ALA A 173 15.18 10.64 -9.35
C ALA A 173 15.60 9.17 -9.38
N SER A 174 16.36 8.75 -8.37
CA SER A 174 16.83 7.37 -8.19
C SER A 174 16.65 6.93 -6.74
N THR A 175 16.30 5.65 -6.55
CA THR A 175 16.21 5.04 -5.22
C THR A 175 17.56 4.91 -4.52
N ASP A 176 18.67 5.03 -5.25
CA ASP A 176 20.02 4.99 -4.65
C ASP A 176 20.40 6.31 -3.99
N ASN A 177 19.88 7.42 -4.53
CA ASN A 177 20.23 8.75 -4.07
C ASN A 177 19.02 9.70 -4.16
N PRO A 178 17.93 9.42 -3.41
CA PRO A 178 16.69 10.17 -3.51
C PRO A 178 16.82 11.64 -3.08
N GLN A 179 17.87 11.98 -2.33
CA GLN A 179 18.12 13.35 -1.84
C GLN A 179 18.65 14.30 -2.92
N LEU A 180 19.27 13.80 -4.01
CA LEU A 180 19.76 14.68 -5.08
C LEU A 180 18.63 15.43 -5.81
N THR A 181 17.41 14.95 -5.66
CA THR A 181 16.22 15.43 -6.37
C THR A 181 15.17 15.94 -5.40
N GLU A 182 15.61 16.35 -4.21
CA GLU A 182 14.74 16.89 -3.20
C GLU A 182 14.03 18.16 -3.69
N VAL A 183 12.71 18.08 -3.72
CA VAL A 183 11.85 19.21 -4.10
C VAL A 183 11.31 19.85 -2.82
N PRO A 184 11.68 21.11 -2.53
CA PRO A 184 11.15 21.84 -1.39
C PRO A 184 9.61 21.87 -1.41
N LYS A 185 9.02 21.91 -0.22
CA LYS A 185 7.58 22.05 -0.10
C LYS A 185 7.20 23.47 -0.52
N ASP A 186 6.40 23.59 -1.58
CA ASP A 186 5.79 24.85 -2.01
C ASP A 186 4.28 24.75 -1.87
N GLU A 187 3.76 25.35 -0.79
CA GLU A 187 2.33 25.33 -0.49
C GLU A 187 1.50 26.20 -1.43
N ALA A 188 2.10 27.28 -1.96
CA ALA A 188 1.44 28.16 -2.91
C ALA A 188 1.25 27.45 -4.25
N LEU A 189 2.28 26.76 -4.73
CA LEU A 189 2.21 25.94 -5.94
C LEU A 189 1.20 24.79 -5.78
N ALA A 190 1.23 24.10 -4.64
CA ALA A 190 0.28 23.02 -4.36
C ALA A 190 -1.18 23.52 -4.32
N THR A 191 -1.40 24.70 -3.73
CA THR A 191 -2.73 25.35 -3.69
C THR A 191 -3.19 25.71 -5.09
N LYS A 192 -2.33 26.37 -5.87
CA LYS A 192 -2.62 26.73 -7.27
C LYS A 192 -2.96 25.50 -8.11
N ALA A 193 -2.18 24.42 -7.98
CA ALA A 193 -2.47 23.17 -8.67
C ALA A 193 -3.86 22.63 -8.30
N GLY A 194 -4.20 22.64 -7.01
CA GLY A 194 -5.52 22.24 -6.54
C GLY A 194 -6.67 23.08 -7.11
N ASP A 195 -6.47 24.40 -7.25
CA ASP A 195 -7.48 25.29 -7.81
C ASP A 195 -7.68 25.08 -9.32
N ILE A 196 -6.59 24.82 -10.07
CA ILE A 196 -6.67 24.47 -11.49
C ILE A 196 -7.42 23.14 -11.70
N VAL A 197 -7.19 22.13 -10.84
CA VAL A 197 -7.99 20.88 -10.86
C VAL A 197 -9.46 21.16 -10.61
N LYS A 198 -9.81 21.97 -9.60
CA LYS A 198 -11.22 22.32 -9.32
C LYS A 198 -11.90 23.01 -10.50
N GLN A 199 -11.21 23.97 -11.12
CA GLN A 199 -11.70 24.66 -12.31
C GLN A 199 -11.92 23.69 -13.47
N SER A 200 -11.03 22.70 -13.63
CA SER A 200 -11.13 21.67 -14.66
C SER A 200 -12.33 20.74 -14.44
N ILE A 201 -12.58 20.34 -13.20
CA ILE A 201 -13.77 19.55 -12.83
C ILE A 201 -15.05 20.33 -13.11
N ALA A 202 -15.09 21.63 -12.76
CA ALA A 202 -16.23 22.49 -13.02
C ALA A 202 -16.48 22.66 -14.53
N ALA A 203 -15.42 22.83 -15.32
CA ALA A 203 -15.49 22.95 -16.77
C ALA A 203 -16.00 21.66 -17.45
N ALA A 204 -15.71 20.49 -16.89
CA ALA A 204 -16.19 19.20 -17.39
C ALA A 204 -17.70 18.94 -17.10
N GLY A 205 -18.44 19.93 -16.60
CA GLY A 205 -19.87 19.78 -16.29
C GLY A 205 -20.13 19.02 -14.97
N GLY A 206 -19.10 18.82 -14.15
CA GLY A 206 -19.22 18.13 -12.87
C GLY A 206 -19.88 18.99 -11.79
N ALA A 207 -21.21 19.02 -11.73
CA ALA A 207 -21.93 19.45 -10.54
C ALA A 207 -21.82 18.39 -9.43
N GLN A 208 -20.96 18.66 -8.45
CA GLN A 208 -20.78 17.97 -7.16
C GLN A 208 -20.57 16.45 -7.13
N ASN A 209 -19.33 16.07 -6.82
CA ASN A 209 -19.00 15.19 -5.68
C ASN A 209 -17.55 15.45 -5.26
N THR A 210 -17.29 16.61 -4.66
CA THR A 210 -16.04 16.86 -3.93
C THR A 210 -16.02 16.08 -2.61
N ALA A 211 -16.07 14.74 -2.69
CA ALA A 211 -15.57 13.86 -1.63
C ALA A 211 -14.02 13.84 -1.59
N GLY A 212 -13.39 14.56 -2.52
CA GLY A 212 -12.00 14.98 -2.46
C GLY A 212 -11.89 16.40 -1.89
N LYS A 213 -12.25 16.62 -0.62
CA LYS A 213 -11.49 17.60 0.17
C LYS A 213 -10.08 17.04 0.24
N GLY A 214 -9.27 17.40 -0.76
CA GLY A 214 -7.84 17.30 -0.68
C GLY A 214 -7.46 18.29 0.41
N ASP A 215 -7.47 17.83 1.66
CA ASP A 215 -6.69 18.47 2.69
C ASP A 215 -5.24 18.40 2.20
N GLY A 216 -4.83 19.43 1.47
CA GLY A 216 -3.43 19.79 1.26
C GLY A 216 -2.78 20.23 2.57
N LYS A 217 -3.20 19.65 3.70
CA LYS A 217 -2.48 19.74 4.96
C LYS A 217 -1.48 18.60 4.90
N GLY A 218 -0.29 18.93 4.42
CA GLY A 218 0.78 17.94 4.27
C GLY A 218 1.03 17.21 5.58
N ASP A 219 0.81 15.90 5.58
CA ASP A 219 1.34 14.98 6.58
C ASP A 219 2.85 14.84 6.34
N GLY A 220 3.58 15.92 6.61
CA GLY A 220 5.01 15.91 6.81
C GLY A 220 5.27 15.77 8.30
N LYS A 221 4.90 14.62 8.90
CA LYS A 221 5.43 14.26 10.21
C LYS A 221 6.82 13.68 9.96
N GLY A 222 7.81 14.57 9.87
CA GLY A 222 9.21 14.19 9.85
C GLY A 222 9.56 13.56 11.19
N ASP A 223 9.95 12.29 11.16
CA ASP A 223 10.64 11.62 12.27
C ASP A 223 12.05 12.23 12.37
N GLY A 224 12.12 13.42 12.96
CA GLY A 224 13.37 14.08 13.34
C GLY A 224 13.88 13.50 14.63
N LYS A 225 14.82 12.54 14.54
CA LYS A 225 15.59 12.02 15.66
C LYS A 225 16.62 13.09 16.06
N GLY A 226 16.31 13.86 17.10
CA GLY A 226 17.23 14.81 17.72
C GLY A 226 17.69 14.29 19.08
N ASP A 227 18.86 13.66 19.11
CA ASP A 227 19.60 13.44 20.35
C ASP A 227 20.12 14.81 20.83
N GLY A 228 19.52 15.33 21.90
CA GLY A 228 19.89 16.60 22.51
C GLY A 228 19.75 16.52 24.03
N LYS A 229 20.89 16.47 24.70
CA LYS A 229 21.04 16.43 26.16
C LYS A 229 20.55 17.74 26.81
N ASP A 230 20.11 17.59 28.05
CA ASP A 230 20.06 18.59 29.12
C ASP A 230 19.26 19.88 28.88
N GLY A 231 18.05 19.91 29.44
CA GLY A 231 17.24 21.14 29.54
C GLY A 231 16.11 20.96 30.53
N LYS A 232 16.40 21.14 31.82
CA LYS A 232 15.42 21.22 32.91
C LYS A 232 14.57 22.47 32.70
N GLY A 233 13.29 22.29 32.35
CA GLY A 233 12.33 23.37 32.18
C GLY A 233 10.98 22.98 32.76
N ASP A 234 10.73 23.40 34.00
CA ASP A 234 9.42 23.30 34.66
C ASP A 234 8.44 24.26 33.97
N GLY A 235 7.49 23.70 33.21
CA GLY A 235 6.43 24.44 32.53
C GLY A 235 5.06 23.93 32.95
N ASN A 236 4.46 24.60 33.92
CA ASN A 236 3.13 24.31 34.45
C ASN A 236 2.06 24.79 33.45
N GLY A 237 1.43 23.87 32.72
CA GLY A 237 0.40 24.16 31.71
C GLY A 237 -0.92 23.45 32.02
N SER A 238 -1.80 24.11 32.77
CA SER A 238 -3.18 23.68 33.04
C SER A 238 -4.00 23.68 31.74
N GLY A 239 -4.30 22.50 31.21
CA GLY A 239 -5.19 22.31 30.07
C GLY A 239 -6.59 21.92 30.54
N ASN A 240 -7.47 22.91 30.74
CA ASN A 240 -8.90 22.69 30.92
C ASN A 240 -9.60 22.84 29.56
N GLY A 241 -10.08 21.73 28.99
CA GLY A 241 -10.68 21.68 27.65
C GLY A 241 -11.75 20.60 27.52
N SER A 242 -12.80 20.68 28.35
CA SER A 242 -14.05 19.95 28.13
C SER A 242 -14.94 20.75 27.17
N GLY A 243 -15.28 20.19 26.02
CA GLY A 243 -16.13 20.86 25.03
C GLY A 243 -16.62 19.95 23.91
N LYS A 244 -17.79 19.36 24.13
CA LYS A 244 -18.55 18.43 23.28
C LYS A 244 -18.87 18.97 21.86
N GLY A 245 -18.82 18.07 20.89
CA GLY A 245 -19.47 18.17 19.57
C GLY A 245 -18.97 17.02 18.70
N GLY A 246 -19.64 15.88 18.62
CA GLY A 246 -20.94 15.73 17.98
C GLY A 246 -20.81 14.66 16.90
N GLY A 247 -20.65 13.40 17.33
CA GLY A 247 -20.71 12.25 16.45
C GLY A 247 -22.14 12.09 15.91
N LYS A 248 -22.30 12.21 14.59
CA LYS A 248 -23.45 11.72 13.80
C LYS A 248 -23.16 11.98 12.33
N ALA A 249 -22.52 11.03 11.62
CA ALA A 249 -22.69 10.81 10.17
C ALA A 249 -21.72 9.77 9.54
N VAL A 250 -21.29 8.68 10.21
CA VAL A 250 -20.60 7.58 9.50
C VAL A 250 -20.98 6.19 10.05
N GLY A 251 -22.23 6.05 10.52
CA GLY A 251 -22.75 4.79 11.07
C GLY A 251 -23.92 4.18 10.30
N LYS A 252 -24.25 4.68 9.09
CA LYS A 252 -25.50 4.30 8.41
C LYS A 252 -25.36 3.68 7.00
N ALA A 253 -24.15 3.48 6.49
CA ALA A 253 -23.94 2.88 5.17
C ALA A 253 -23.29 1.48 5.19
N THR A 254 -22.55 1.10 6.23
CA THR A 254 -21.82 -0.19 6.28
C THR A 254 -22.47 -1.26 7.16
N GLY A 255 -23.49 -0.93 7.95
CA GLY A 255 -24.25 -1.91 8.77
C GLY A 255 -25.41 -2.62 8.05
N LYS A 256 -25.69 -2.28 6.79
CA LYS A 256 -26.87 -2.82 6.06
C LYS A 256 -26.54 -3.89 5.02
N ALA A 257 -25.25 -4.13 4.74
CA ALA A 257 -24.81 -5.11 3.73
C ALA A 257 -24.27 -6.42 4.35
N THR A 258 -23.79 -6.42 5.60
CA THR A 258 -23.19 -7.60 6.25
C THR A 258 -24.09 -8.28 7.28
N GLY A 259 -25.19 -7.64 7.72
CA GLY A 259 -26.17 -8.24 8.65
C GLY A 259 -27.31 -9.04 8.00
N LYS A 260 -27.37 -9.13 6.66
CA LYS A 260 -28.46 -9.82 5.93
C LYS A 260 -28.05 -11.17 5.34
N ALA A 261 -26.78 -11.56 5.44
CA ALA A 261 -26.26 -12.81 4.86
C ALA A 261 -25.94 -13.91 5.90
N THR A 262 -25.90 -13.61 7.20
CA THR A 262 -25.50 -14.59 8.23
C THR A 262 -26.54 -14.86 9.32
N GLY A 263 -27.73 -14.23 9.25
CA GLY A 263 -28.81 -14.39 10.23
C GLY A 263 -30.02 -15.24 9.79
N LYS A 264 -29.92 -16.02 8.70
CA LYS A 264 -31.05 -16.82 8.17
C LYS A 264 -30.84 -18.35 8.24
N ALA A 265 -29.81 -18.84 8.92
CA ALA A 265 -29.49 -20.27 8.94
C ALA A 265 -29.59 -20.95 10.32
N THR A 266 -29.80 -20.22 11.43
CA THR A 266 -29.84 -20.84 12.75
C THR A 266 -30.82 -20.10 13.65
N GLY A 267 -31.99 -20.67 13.90
CA GLY A 267 -32.93 -20.16 14.91
C GLY A 267 -34.39 -20.18 14.49
N LYS A 268 -34.98 -21.37 14.41
CA LYS A 268 -36.39 -21.63 14.70
C LYS A 268 -36.46 -23.09 15.16
N ASP A 269 -36.03 -23.32 16.38
CA ASP A 269 -36.91 -23.46 17.55
C ASP A 269 -37.90 -24.62 17.40
N GLU A 270 -37.47 -25.71 18.03
CA GLU A 270 -38.27 -26.73 18.66
C GLU A 270 -39.33 -26.11 19.59
N GLY A 271 -40.56 -26.65 19.59
CA GLY A 271 -41.65 -26.02 20.34
C GLY A 271 -42.99 -26.76 20.45
N LYS A 272 -42.95 -28.08 20.70
CA LYS A 272 -44.00 -28.94 21.33
C LYS A 272 -45.32 -29.29 20.59
N PRO A 273 -45.90 -30.49 20.88
CA PRO A 273 -46.98 -31.14 20.13
C PRO A 273 -48.35 -31.08 20.81
N LYS A 274 -49.43 -31.32 20.05
CA LYS A 274 -50.69 -31.92 20.54
C LYS A 274 -51.60 -32.42 19.39
N ALA A 275 -51.63 -33.74 19.26
CA ALA A 275 -52.76 -34.67 19.11
C ALA A 275 -53.94 -34.44 18.13
N LYS A 276 -54.34 -35.60 17.56
CA LYS A 276 -55.61 -36.04 16.93
C LYS A 276 -55.87 -35.58 15.48
N ALA A 277 -56.42 -36.40 14.58
CA ALA A 277 -56.65 -37.85 14.44
C ALA A 277 -57.37 -38.04 13.08
N VAL A 278 -57.31 -39.27 12.52
CA VAL A 278 -58.25 -39.86 11.51
C VAL A 278 -58.13 -39.24 10.10
N ALA A 279 -58.11 -39.93 8.95
CA ALA A 279 -58.53 -41.25 8.48
C ALA A 279 -57.77 -41.54 7.16
N VAL A 280 -57.43 -42.80 6.83
CA VAL A 280 -58.08 -43.66 5.80
C VAL A 280 -57.90 -43.08 4.38
N ALA A 281 -57.08 -43.68 3.52
CA ALA A 281 -57.37 -44.77 2.55
C ALA A 281 -56.40 -44.48 1.38
N ASP A 282 -55.94 -45.35 0.49
CA ASP A 282 -56.06 -46.77 0.16
C ASP A 282 -54.90 -47.00 -0.85
N ASP A 283 -54.48 -48.26 -1.03
CA ASP A 283 -54.15 -48.92 -2.33
C ASP A 283 -53.25 -48.18 -3.35
N ASP A 284 -52.18 -48.74 -3.93
CA ASP A 284 -51.98 -50.10 -4.41
C ASP A 284 -50.47 -50.40 -4.56
N GLU A 285 -50.14 -51.68 -4.38
CA GLU A 285 -48.89 -52.32 -4.81
C GLU A 285 -48.89 -52.58 -6.33
N ASP A 286 -47.76 -53.11 -6.81
CA ASP A 286 -47.56 -53.81 -8.10
C ASP A 286 -47.31 -52.90 -9.33
N ASP A 287 -46.30 -53.09 -10.17
CA ASP A 287 -45.54 -54.27 -10.55
C ASP A 287 -44.20 -53.85 -11.22
N GLU A 288 -43.21 -54.75 -11.11
CA GLU A 288 -42.06 -55.05 -12.00
C GLU A 288 -41.04 -53.96 -12.45
#